data_AF-A0AAT9HLH1-F1
#
_entry.id   AF-A0AAT9HLH1-F1
#
_cell.length_a   1.000
_cell.length_b   1.000
_cell.length_c   1.000
_cell.angle_alpha   90.00
_cell.angle_beta   90.00
_cell.angle_gamma   90.00
#
_symmetry.space_group_name_H-M   'P 1'
#
loop_
_entity.id
_entity.type
_entity.pdbx_description
1 polymer ?
#
loop_
_entity_poly.entity_id
_entity_poly.type
_entity_poly.pdbx_seq_one_letter_code
_entity_poly.pdbx_strand_id
1 'polypeptide(L)'
;MSTQNTEEKFSLALESIQGKRRIERVLEAANALLERYATQHDPEERLRLFFELVRRNFTPETSITFGGFSLGTDGLVGVAGPEAVHPTPDGRNHDRTVFHCKFDVPGGETGSLTAFYTEPGSLGLTDAEWLAAMRLLAGIAGLGVGGHATCPS
;
A
#
# COMPACT_ATOMS: atom_id res chain seq x y z
N MET A 1 11.09 17.11 40.79
CA MET A 1 10.83 15.93 39.94
C MET A 1 9.33 15.79 39.66
N SER A 2 8.76 16.55 38.72
CA SER A 2 7.33 16.42 38.35
C SER A 2 6.97 16.92 36.94
N THR A 3 7.84 17.67 36.27
CA THR A 3 7.59 18.20 34.92
C THR A 3 7.86 17.17 33.83
N GLN A 4 8.91 16.34 33.97
CA GLN A 4 9.26 15.29 33.01
C GLN A 4 8.14 14.26 32.80
N ASN A 5 7.49 13.81 33.87
CA ASN A 5 6.39 12.82 33.78
C ASN A 5 5.15 13.41 33.07
N THR A 6 4.94 14.72 33.18
CA THR A 6 3.85 15.44 32.51
C THR A 6 4.16 15.65 31.03
N GLU A 7 5.39 16.05 30.68
CA GLU A 7 5.85 16.21 29.28
C GLU A 7 5.83 14.89 28.48
N GLU A 8 6.24 13.78 29.10
CA GLU A 8 6.16 12.45 28.49
C GLU A 8 4.71 12.04 28.20
N LYS A 9 3.79 12.26 29.15
CA LYS A 9 2.36 11.96 28.97
C LYS A 9 1.72 12.83 27.89
N PHE A 10 2.06 14.11 27.83
CA PHE A 10 1.59 14.99 26.75
C PHE A 10 2.13 14.57 25.39
N SER A 11 3.40 14.17 25.30
CA SER A 11 4.01 13.68 24.06
C SER A 11 3.32 12.39 23.58
N LEU A 12 3.06 11.44 24.47
CA LEU A 12 2.31 10.22 24.15
C LEU A 12 0.88 10.51 23.68
N ALA A 13 0.21 11.47 24.32
CA ALA A 13 -1.14 11.89 23.91
C ALA A 13 -1.13 12.55 22.53
N LEU A 14 -0.14 13.39 22.23
CA LEU A 14 0.02 14.03 20.91
C LEU A 14 0.30 13.00 19.82
N GLU A 15 1.20 12.04 20.05
CA GLU A 15 1.47 10.94 19.13
C GLU A 15 0.22 10.10 18.87
N SER A 16 -0.56 9.79 19.91
CA SER A 16 -1.82 9.09 19.77
C SER A 16 -2.84 9.85 18.89
N ILE A 17 -2.94 11.17 19.08
CA ILE A 17 -3.83 12.02 18.27
C ILE A 17 -3.35 12.09 16.82
N GLN A 18 -2.04 12.22 16.60
CA GLN A 18 -1.45 12.25 15.27
C GLN A 18 -1.67 10.91 14.55
N GLY A 19 -1.37 9.79 15.20
CA GLY A 19 -1.62 8.45 14.66
C GLY A 19 -3.08 8.23 14.29
N LYS A 20 -4.02 8.65 15.14
CA LYS A 20 -5.45 8.58 14.82
C LYS A 20 -5.80 9.34 13.54
N ARG A 21 -5.32 10.57 13.38
CA ARG A 21 -5.57 11.39 12.17
C ARG A 21 -4.96 10.75 10.91
N ARG A 22 -3.80 10.10 11.03
CA ARG A 22 -3.18 9.38 9.92
C ARG A 22 -4.05 8.21 9.48
N ILE A 23 -4.52 7.39 10.43
CA ILE A 23 -5.40 6.24 10.15
C ILE A 23 -6.74 6.69 9.54
N GLU A 24 -7.32 7.78 10.02
CA GLU A 24 -8.56 8.35 9.44
C GLU A 24 -8.38 8.66 7.95
N ARG A 25 -7.26 9.27 7.55
CA ARG A 25 -6.96 9.53 6.13
C ARG A 25 -6.82 8.24 5.29
N VAL A 26 -6.27 7.18 5.88
CA VAL A 26 -6.19 5.88 5.21
C VAL A 26 -7.59 5.32 4.95
N LEU A 27 -8.47 5.39 5.94
CA LEU A 27 -9.85 4.92 5.82
C LEU A 27 -10.66 5.77 4.82
N GLU A 28 -10.47 7.08 4.81
CA GLU A 28 -11.07 7.98 3.81
C GLU A 28 -10.64 7.58 2.38
N ALA A 29 -9.34 7.34 2.16
CA ALA A 29 -8.83 6.90 0.87
C ALA A 29 -9.40 5.51 0.46
N ALA A 30 -9.46 4.57 1.40
CA ALA A 30 -10.03 3.24 1.16
C ALA A 30 -11.52 3.30 0.78
N ASN A 31 -12.31 4.12 1.48
CA ASN A 31 -13.72 4.32 1.18
C ASN A 31 -13.92 4.97 -0.20
N ALA A 32 -13.14 6.02 -0.52
CA ALA A 32 -13.19 6.65 -1.83
C ALA A 32 -12.85 5.69 -2.98
N LEU A 33 -11.95 4.73 -2.75
CA LEU A 33 -11.64 3.68 -3.72
C LEU A 33 -12.82 2.74 -3.93
N LEU A 34 -13.43 2.27 -2.84
CA LEU A 34 -14.61 1.38 -2.88
C LEU A 34 -15.81 2.04 -3.59
N GLU A 35 -16.06 3.31 -3.32
CA GLU A 35 -17.12 4.07 -4.01
C GLU A 35 -16.89 4.12 -5.53
N ARG A 36 -15.63 4.31 -5.97
CA ARG A 36 -15.31 4.27 -7.41
C ARG A 36 -15.48 2.87 -7.98
N TYR A 37 -15.09 1.82 -7.25
CA TYR A 37 -15.27 0.43 -7.68
C TYR A 37 -16.74 0.04 -7.82
N ALA A 38 -17.65 0.68 -7.10
CA ALA A 38 -19.08 0.44 -7.23
C ALA A 38 -19.63 0.85 -8.61
N THR A 39 -18.96 1.77 -9.31
CA THR A 39 -19.40 2.30 -10.62
C THR A 39 -18.50 1.87 -11.79
N GLN A 40 -17.24 1.53 -11.51
CA GLN A 40 -16.33 0.94 -12.49
C GLN A 40 -16.34 -0.58 -12.35
N HIS A 41 -16.61 -1.32 -13.43
CA HIS A 41 -16.66 -2.79 -13.41
C HIS A 41 -15.45 -3.45 -14.07
N ASP A 42 -14.68 -2.71 -14.88
CA ASP A 42 -13.49 -3.22 -15.55
C ASP A 42 -12.34 -3.44 -14.54
N PRO A 43 -11.80 -4.68 -14.42
CA PRO A 43 -10.72 -4.99 -13.48
C PRO A 43 -9.45 -4.17 -13.69
N GLU A 44 -9.04 -3.93 -14.94
CA GLU A 44 -7.84 -3.15 -15.23
C GLU A 44 -8.01 -1.69 -14.82
N GLU A 45 -9.17 -1.10 -15.13
CA GLU A 45 -9.47 0.27 -14.75
C GLU A 45 -9.56 0.44 -13.22
N ARG A 46 -10.11 -0.55 -12.52
CA ARG A 46 -10.05 -0.60 -11.05
C ARG A 46 -8.61 -0.60 -10.55
N LEU A 47 -7.72 -1.40 -11.14
CA LEU A 47 -6.30 -1.41 -10.80
C LEU A 47 -5.61 -0.07 -11.14
N ARG A 48 -5.98 0.62 -12.22
CA ARG A 48 -5.49 1.98 -12.53
C ARG A 48 -5.89 2.98 -11.45
N LEU A 49 -7.13 2.94 -10.99
CA LEU A 49 -7.62 3.79 -9.90
C LEU A 49 -6.88 3.53 -8.58
N PHE A 50 -6.69 2.26 -8.24
CA PHE A 50 -5.90 1.85 -7.08
C PHE A 50 -4.45 2.32 -7.19
N PHE A 51 -3.80 2.09 -8.34
CA PHE A 51 -2.41 2.49 -8.58
C PHE A 51 -2.23 3.99 -8.39
N GLU A 52 -3.10 4.80 -8.98
CA GLU A 52 -3.01 6.26 -8.84
C GLU A 52 -3.26 6.73 -7.40
N LEU A 53 -4.16 6.07 -6.67
CA LEU A 53 -4.40 6.38 -5.26
C LEU A 53 -3.16 6.08 -4.41
N VAL A 54 -2.57 4.89 -4.57
CA VAL A 54 -1.35 4.47 -3.85
C VAL A 54 -0.19 5.39 -4.21
N ARG A 55 0.04 5.62 -5.50
CA ARG A 55 1.14 6.43 -6.03
C ARG A 55 1.14 7.86 -5.47
N ARG A 56 -0.06 8.46 -5.39
CA ARG A 56 -0.20 9.86 -4.98
C ARG A 56 -0.18 10.05 -3.47
N ASN A 57 -0.72 9.09 -2.71
CA ASN A 57 -0.98 9.30 -1.28
C ASN A 57 -0.10 8.45 -0.37
N PHE A 58 0.35 7.27 -0.81
CA PHE A 58 1.01 6.30 0.08
C PHE A 58 2.48 6.15 -0.23
N THR A 59 2.82 5.86 -1.49
CA THR A 59 4.22 5.79 -1.92
C THR A 59 4.35 6.09 -3.40
N PRO A 60 5.35 6.90 -3.81
CA PRO A 60 5.64 7.12 -5.22
C PRO A 60 6.24 5.89 -5.92
N GLU A 61 6.70 4.87 -5.19
CA GLU A 61 7.36 3.69 -5.77
C GLU A 61 6.48 2.46 -5.63
N THR A 62 5.68 2.21 -6.65
CA THR A 62 4.71 1.11 -6.70
C THR A 62 4.61 0.52 -8.10
N SER A 63 4.34 -0.78 -8.17
CA SER A 63 4.11 -1.53 -9.39
C SER A 63 3.01 -2.57 -9.18
N ILE A 64 2.25 -2.81 -10.24
CA ILE A 64 1.14 -3.75 -10.29
C ILE A 64 1.23 -4.53 -11.59
N THR A 65 1.05 -5.85 -11.51
CA THR A 65 0.83 -6.71 -12.65
C THR A 65 -0.42 -7.53 -12.42
N PHE A 66 -1.16 -7.80 -13.49
CA PHE A 66 -2.34 -8.64 -13.45
C PHE A 66 -2.62 -9.18 -14.86
N GLY A 67 -2.48 -10.50 -15.07
CA GLY A 67 -2.58 -11.06 -16.42
C GLY A 67 -1.59 -10.40 -17.40
N GLY A 68 -2.09 -9.85 -18.51
CA GLY A 68 -1.30 -9.07 -19.48
C GLY A 68 -1.14 -7.58 -19.14
N PHE A 69 -1.76 -7.12 -18.06
CA PHE A 69 -1.78 -5.72 -17.65
C PHE A 69 -0.63 -5.41 -16.69
N SER A 70 0.00 -4.24 -16.84
CA SER A 70 1.12 -3.80 -16.01
C SER A 70 1.11 -2.29 -15.81
N LEU A 71 1.29 -1.87 -14.56
CA LEU A 71 1.53 -0.49 -14.15
C LEU A 71 2.79 -0.44 -13.29
N GLY A 72 3.56 0.62 -13.42
CA GLY A 72 4.72 0.83 -12.57
C GLY A 72 5.15 2.27 -12.65
N THR A 73 5.71 2.77 -11.56
CA THR A 73 6.48 4.01 -11.59
C THR A 73 7.86 3.76 -12.21
N ASP A 74 8.50 4.81 -12.72
CA ASP A 74 9.74 4.73 -13.51
C ASP A 74 10.75 3.74 -12.89
N GLY A 75 11.17 2.75 -13.68
CA GLY A 75 12.11 1.70 -13.25
C GLY A 75 11.51 0.46 -12.59
N LEU A 76 10.21 0.44 -12.25
CA LEU A 76 9.54 -0.70 -11.60
C LEU A 76 8.60 -1.50 -12.53
N VAL A 77 8.43 -1.07 -13.79
CA VAL A 77 7.66 -1.82 -14.79
C VAL A 77 8.39 -3.13 -15.11
N GLY A 78 7.78 -4.27 -14.76
CA GLY A 78 8.37 -5.61 -14.97
C GLY A 78 9.08 -6.22 -13.75
N VAL A 79 9.16 -5.51 -12.61
CA VAL A 79 9.71 -6.06 -11.34
C VAL A 79 8.68 -6.96 -10.63
N ALA A 80 7.39 -6.73 -10.89
CA ALA A 80 6.25 -7.49 -10.38
C ALA A 80 5.98 -8.77 -11.21
N GLY A 81 6.99 -9.63 -11.37
CA GLY A 81 6.84 -10.92 -12.06
C GLY A 81 5.88 -11.91 -11.36
N PRO A 82 5.39 -12.95 -12.06
CA PRO A 82 4.47 -13.95 -11.49
C PRO A 82 5.12 -14.81 -10.39
N GLU A 83 6.45 -14.93 -10.41
CA GLU A 83 7.22 -15.41 -9.28
C GLU A 83 7.68 -14.22 -8.47
N ALA A 84 7.27 -14.19 -7.20
CA ALA A 84 7.69 -13.20 -6.22
C ALA A 84 9.21 -13.30 -6.01
N VAL A 85 9.96 -12.62 -6.88
CA VAL A 85 11.35 -12.31 -6.60
C VAL A 85 11.31 -11.19 -5.58
N HIS A 86 11.63 -11.50 -4.32
CA HIS A 86 12.07 -10.47 -3.39
C HIS A 86 13.08 -9.61 -4.14
N PRO A 87 12.86 -8.30 -4.31
CA PRO A 87 13.84 -7.47 -4.98
C PRO A 87 15.15 -7.66 -4.20
N THR A 88 16.11 -8.34 -4.81
CA THR A 88 17.47 -8.38 -4.29
C THR A 88 17.87 -6.92 -4.15
N PRO A 89 18.31 -6.48 -2.97
CA PRO A 89 18.68 -5.10 -2.79
C PRO A 89 19.89 -4.85 -3.70
N ASP A 90 19.64 -4.28 -4.88
CA ASP A 90 20.67 -3.49 -5.57
C ASP A 90 21.19 -2.54 -4.51
N GLY A 91 22.48 -2.67 -4.16
CA GLY A 91 23.12 -2.20 -2.92
C GLY A 91 23.04 -0.69 -2.63
N ARG A 92 21.83 -0.15 -2.58
CA ARG A 92 21.46 1.25 -2.38
C ARG A 92 20.36 1.44 -1.33
N ASN A 93 19.75 0.38 -0.79
CA ASN A 93 18.58 0.52 0.11
C ASN A 93 18.60 -0.48 1.27
N HIS A 94 19.30 -0.15 2.36
CA HIS A 94 19.17 -0.88 3.63
C HIS A 94 18.04 -0.36 4.52
N ASP A 95 17.45 0.82 4.24
CA ASP A 95 16.46 1.48 5.10
C ASP A 95 15.07 1.67 4.44
N ARG A 96 14.63 0.69 3.64
CA ARG A 96 13.31 0.77 2.98
C ARG A 96 12.41 -0.37 3.38
N THR A 97 11.19 -0.01 3.75
CA THR A 97 10.11 -0.96 3.99
C THR A 97 9.57 -1.43 2.64
N VAL A 98 9.59 -2.74 2.42
CA VAL A 98 9.11 -3.37 1.18
C VAL A 98 7.79 -4.05 1.47
N PHE A 99 6.81 -3.80 0.60
CA PHE A 99 5.52 -4.46 0.62
C PHE A 99 5.31 -5.22 -0.68
N HIS A 100 4.82 -6.46 -0.56
CA HIS A 100 4.51 -7.29 -1.70
C HIS A 100 3.22 -8.08 -1.43
N CYS A 101 2.37 -8.21 -2.43
CA CYS A 101 1.21 -9.11 -2.42
C CYS A 101 1.04 -9.78 -3.76
N LYS A 102 0.41 -10.95 -3.74
CA LYS A 102 -0.10 -11.63 -4.93
C LYS A 102 -1.60 -11.46 -5.02
N PHE A 103 -2.12 -11.43 -6.24
CA PHE A 103 -3.55 -11.49 -6.53
C PHE A 103 -3.89 -12.85 -7.10
N ASP A 104 -4.91 -13.47 -6.51
CA ASP A 104 -5.40 -14.81 -6.86
C ASP A 104 -6.88 -14.70 -7.25
N VAL A 105 -7.18 -14.97 -8.53
CA VAL A 105 -8.54 -14.84 -9.11
C VAL A 105 -9.11 -16.19 -9.56
N PRO A 106 -10.42 -16.46 -9.34
CA PRO A 106 -11.10 -17.64 -9.86
C PRO A 106 -11.17 -17.58 -11.41
N GLY A 107 -10.14 -18.12 -12.06
CA GLY A 107 -9.94 -18.00 -13.51
C GLY A 107 -8.50 -18.30 -13.94
N GLY A 108 -7.58 -18.31 -12.98
CA GLY A 108 -6.18 -18.66 -13.20
C GLY A 108 -5.29 -17.48 -13.58
N GLU A 109 -5.89 -16.30 -13.83
CA GLU A 109 -5.12 -15.06 -13.89
C GLU A 109 -4.52 -14.75 -12.52
N THR A 110 -3.23 -14.45 -12.53
CA THR A 110 -2.48 -14.06 -11.35
C THR A 110 -1.94 -12.64 -11.55
N GLY A 111 -1.68 -11.99 -10.42
CA GLY A 111 -1.07 -10.68 -10.42
C GLY A 111 -0.20 -10.48 -9.19
N SER A 112 0.50 -9.37 -9.16
CA SER A 112 1.23 -8.96 -7.98
C SER A 112 1.23 -7.44 -7.82
N LEU A 113 1.43 -7.01 -6.58
CA LEU A 113 1.60 -5.63 -6.17
C LEU A 113 2.92 -5.56 -5.42
N THR A 114 3.82 -4.67 -5.83
CA THR A 114 5.04 -4.37 -5.09
C THR A 114 5.11 -2.87 -4.82
N ALA A 115 5.44 -2.49 -3.60
CA ALA A 115 5.54 -1.11 -3.18
C ALA A 115 6.70 -0.92 -2.20
N PHE A 116 7.35 0.23 -2.25
CA PHE A 116 8.50 0.56 -1.41
C PHE A 116 8.21 1.80 -0.59
N TYR A 117 8.69 1.86 0.64
CA TYR A 117 8.39 2.95 1.56
C TYR A 117 9.60 3.38 2.39
N THR A 118 9.61 4.64 2.75
CA THR A 118 10.59 5.24 3.66
C THR A 118 9.84 6.21 4.57
N GLU A 119 9.90 5.98 5.88
CA GLU A 119 9.29 6.87 6.86
C GLU A 119 9.85 8.31 6.76
N PRO A 120 9.04 9.34 7.05
CA PRO A 120 7.63 9.27 7.46
C PRO A 120 6.64 9.31 6.26
N GLY A 121 7.14 9.23 5.02
CA GLY A 121 6.31 9.24 3.80
C GLY A 121 5.37 10.46 3.65
N SER A 122 4.48 10.39 2.66
CA SER A 122 3.55 11.50 2.35
C SER A 122 2.45 11.71 3.40
N LEU A 123 2.04 10.64 4.09
CA LEU A 123 0.98 10.67 5.10
C LEU A 123 1.50 10.76 6.54
N GLY A 124 2.82 10.79 6.74
CA GLY A 124 3.42 10.77 8.08
C GLY A 124 3.36 9.40 8.76
N LEU A 125 3.07 8.32 8.01
CA LEU A 125 2.83 6.99 8.57
C LEU A 125 4.13 6.39 9.09
N THR A 126 4.04 5.63 10.17
CA THR A 126 5.11 4.69 10.51
C THR A 126 5.12 3.51 9.53
N ASP A 127 6.19 2.74 9.48
CA ASP A 127 6.34 1.53 8.68
C ASP A 127 5.22 0.54 9.02
N ALA A 128 4.89 0.39 10.31
CA ALA A 128 3.82 -0.48 10.76
C ALA A 128 2.44 0.02 10.30
N GLU A 129 2.18 1.32 10.41
CA GLU A 129 0.93 1.93 9.93
C GLU A 129 0.81 1.83 8.41
N TRP A 130 1.91 2.06 7.68
CA TRP A 130 1.96 1.97 6.23
C TRP A 130 1.75 0.53 5.73
N LEU A 131 2.40 -0.47 6.34
CA LEU A 131 2.18 -1.88 6.02
C LEU A 131 0.73 -2.29 6.29
N ALA A 132 0.13 -1.87 7.41
CA ALA A 132 -1.28 -2.13 7.70
C ALA A 132 -2.22 -1.49 6.67
N ALA A 133 -1.95 -0.23 6.29
CA ALA A 133 -2.69 0.47 5.26
C ALA A 133 -2.59 -0.23 3.90
N MET A 134 -1.39 -0.62 3.49
CA MET A 134 -1.16 -1.31 2.23
C MET A 134 -1.83 -2.70 2.20
N ARG A 135 -1.88 -3.44 3.31
CA ARG A 135 -2.63 -4.70 3.41
C ARG A 135 -4.13 -4.50 3.19
N LEU A 136 -4.72 -3.48 3.82
CA LEU A 136 -6.12 -3.13 3.62
C LEU A 136 -6.40 -2.79 2.15
N LEU A 137 -5.58 -1.90 1.57
CA LEU A 137 -5.74 -1.45 0.19
C LEU A 137 -5.53 -2.62 -0.80
N ALA A 138 -4.54 -3.48 -0.57
CA ALA A 138 -4.31 -4.67 -1.39
C ALA A 138 -5.51 -5.63 -1.34
N GLY A 139 -6.14 -5.81 -0.17
CA GLY A 139 -7.39 -6.56 -0.04
C GLY A 139 -8.50 -5.99 -0.92
N ILE A 140 -8.67 -4.66 -0.93
CA ILE A 140 -9.63 -3.98 -1.81
C ILE A 140 -9.27 -4.20 -3.28
N ALA A 141 -7.99 -4.11 -3.65
CA ALA A 141 -7.53 -4.39 -5.02
C ALA A 141 -7.83 -5.82 -5.47
N GLY A 142 -7.57 -6.80 -4.60
CA GLY A 142 -7.91 -8.22 -4.83
C GLY A 142 -9.40 -8.42 -5.11
N LEU A 143 -10.27 -7.78 -4.30
CA LEU A 143 -11.72 -7.78 -4.56
C LEU A 143 -12.07 -7.06 -5.87
N GLY A 144 -11.36 -5.98 -6.18
CA GLY A 144 -11.52 -5.21 -7.41
C GLY A 144 -11.34 -6.05 -8.67
N VAL A 145 -10.38 -6.97 -8.66
CA VAL A 145 -10.11 -7.92 -9.76
C VAL A 145 -10.92 -9.22 -9.68
N GLY A 146 -11.88 -9.31 -8.74
CA GLY A 146 -12.74 -10.48 -8.60
C GLY A 146 -12.12 -11.66 -7.85
N GLY A 147 -11.03 -11.42 -7.11
CA GLY A 147 -10.31 -12.44 -6.35
C GLY A 147 -9.98 -11.99 -4.92
N HIS A 148 -8.79 -12.36 -4.47
CA HIS A 148 -8.26 -11.95 -3.17
C HIS A 148 -6.77 -11.61 -3.28
N ALA A 149 -6.25 -10.90 -2.29
CA ALA A 149 -4.84 -10.58 -2.19
C ALA A 149 -4.19 -11.35 -1.04
N THR A 150 -3.03 -11.94 -1.29
CA THR A 150 -2.22 -12.64 -0.29
C THR A 150 -0.90 -11.91 -0.11
N CYS A 151 -0.66 -11.39 1.10
CA CYS A 151 0.52 -10.60 1.43
C CYS A 151 1.34 -11.30 2.52
N PRO A 152 2.67 -11.46 2.38
CA PRO A 152 3.50 -11.98 3.45
C PRO A 152 3.39 -11.12 4.71
N SER A 153 3.53 -11.79 5.86
CA SER A 153 3.61 -11.16 7.18
C SER A 153 4.90 -10.38 7.37
#